data_AF-A0A7S1XIT4-F1
#
_entry.id   AF-A0A7S1XIT4-F1
#
_cell.length_a   1.000
_cell.length_b   1.000
_cell.length_c   1.000
_cell.angle_alpha   90.00
_cell.angle_beta   90.00
_cell.angle_gamma   90.00
#
_symmetry.space_group_name_H-M   'P 1'
#
loop_
_entity.id
_entity.type
_entity.pdbx_description
1 polymer ?
#
loop_
_entity_poly.entity_id
_entity_poly.type
_entity_poly.pdbx_seq_one_letter_code
_entity_poly.pdbx_strand_id
1 'polypeptide(L)'
;EWNIAQNSEDCPDSYAARLCAELRLSTAHAAAVSFALREQIHTLRHKELLGGLTLEARDERGVSGQSSAVGADEENRNVVRSLEESVAWGPHVLLLTPEDVERIERNEMRQARLARRNRGRSSVLDSIPSPADAAHAAAPDPGTVAGSSRLSGLKQTAPNSAPSSSAALASHTNSSAETPARKKRRRRML
;
A
#
# COMPACT_ATOMS: atom_id res chain seq x y z
N GLU A 1 -18.24 3.28 -1.67
CA GLU A 1 -17.97 4.35 -0.68
C GLU A 1 -18.31 3.82 0.72
N TRP A 2 -17.65 4.31 1.76
CA TRP A 2 -17.91 3.89 3.15
C TRP A 2 -17.93 5.12 4.05
N ASN A 3 -18.98 5.29 4.86
CA ASN A 3 -19.07 6.39 5.81
C ASN A 3 -18.27 6.05 7.09
N ILE A 4 -17.24 6.85 7.37
CA ILE A 4 -16.30 6.60 8.49
C ILE A 4 -16.71 7.36 9.76
N ALA A 5 -17.50 8.43 9.61
CA ALA A 5 -17.75 9.43 10.64
C ALA A 5 -18.75 8.98 11.71
N GLN A 6 -19.79 8.21 11.37
CA GLN A 6 -20.95 8.10 12.28
C GLN A 6 -21.70 6.76 12.36
N ASN A 7 -21.36 5.72 11.60
CA ASN A 7 -22.20 4.52 11.59
C ASN A 7 -21.68 3.39 12.49
N SER A 8 -22.38 3.19 13.62
CA SER A 8 -22.37 1.91 14.34
C SER A 8 -23.19 0.83 13.64
N GLU A 9 -24.06 1.21 12.71
CA GLU A 9 -24.94 0.28 12.00
C GLU A 9 -24.23 -0.43 10.83
N ASP A 10 -23.19 0.19 10.27
CA ASP A 10 -22.44 -0.39 9.16
C ASP A 10 -21.44 -1.43 9.67
N CYS A 11 -21.81 -2.71 9.54
CA CYS A 11 -20.95 -3.84 9.89
C CYS A 11 -20.14 -4.33 8.66
N PRO A 12 -18.80 -4.21 8.65
CA PRO A 12 -17.96 -4.67 7.54
C PRO A 12 -18.13 -6.15 7.22
N ASP A 13 -18.35 -7.00 8.23
CA ASP A 13 -18.52 -8.45 8.03
C ASP A 13 -19.83 -8.76 7.31
N SER A 14 -20.92 -8.06 7.67
CA SER A 14 -22.23 -8.24 7.03
C SER A 14 -22.23 -7.71 5.59
N TYR A 15 -21.49 -6.64 5.32
CA TYR A 15 -21.27 -6.17 3.95
C TYR A 15 -20.45 -7.18 3.14
N ALA A 16 -19.30 -7.63 3.65
CA ALA A 16 -18.42 -8.56 2.95
C ALA A 16 -19.09 -9.91 2.66
N ALA A 17 -19.89 -10.42 3.59
CA ALA A 17 -20.66 -11.65 3.41
C ALA A 17 -21.70 -11.52 2.27
N ARG A 18 -22.45 -10.42 2.22
CA ARG A 18 -23.42 -10.14 1.14
C ARG A 18 -22.72 -9.98 -0.21
N LEU A 19 -21.66 -9.17 -0.27
CA LEU A 19 -20.87 -8.95 -1.49
C LEU A 19 -20.32 -10.28 -2.05
N CYS A 20 -19.75 -11.13 -1.19
CA CYS A 20 -19.25 -12.43 -1.62
C CYS A 20 -20.37 -13.37 -2.05
N ALA A 21 -21.56 -13.32 -1.42
CA ALA A 21 -22.71 -14.10 -1.85
C ALA A 21 -23.21 -13.67 -3.24
N GLU A 22 -23.29 -12.37 -3.52
CA GLU A 22 -23.69 -11.80 -4.81
C GLU A 22 -22.69 -12.18 -5.92
N LEU A 23 -21.39 -12.10 -5.64
CA LEU A 23 -20.32 -12.47 -6.56
C LEU A 23 -20.04 -13.98 -6.62
N ARG A 24 -20.77 -14.80 -5.83
CA ARG A 24 -20.59 -16.26 -5.72
C ARG A 24 -19.17 -16.68 -5.35
N LEU A 25 -18.54 -15.93 -4.45
CA LEU A 25 -17.20 -16.20 -3.94
C LEU A 25 -17.23 -17.05 -2.67
N SER A 26 -16.12 -17.76 -2.40
CA SER A 26 -15.94 -18.50 -1.16
C SER A 26 -15.93 -17.58 0.07
N THR A 27 -16.40 -18.08 1.21
CA THR A 27 -16.45 -17.36 2.49
C THR A 27 -15.09 -16.89 2.99
N ALA A 28 -14.00 -17.51 2.53
CA ALA A 28 -12.64 -17.04 2.81
C ALA A 28 -12.41 -15.59 2.30
N HIS A 29 -13.01 -15.23 1.15
CA HIS A 29 -12.92 -13.87 0.61
C HIS A 29 -13.67 -12.86 1.48
N ALA A 30 -14.79 -13.28 2.11
CA ALA A 30 -15.55 -12.39 2.98
C ALA A 30 -14.70 -11.94 4.19
N ALA A 31 -13.93 -12.86 4.78
CA ALA A 31 -13.02 -12.52 5.87
C ALA A 31 -11.89 -11.58 5.43
N ALA A 32 -11.32 -11.80 4.24
CA ALA A 32 -10.26 -10.94 3.68
C ALA A 32 -10.79 -9.52 3.38
N VAL A 33 -11.96 -9.41 2.76
CA VAL A 33 -12.62 -8.12 2.47
C VAL A 33 -12.97 -7.39 3.76
N SER A 34 -13.55 -8.07 4.75
CA SER A 34 -13.92 -7.41 6.00
C SER A 34 -12.69 -6.94 6.79
N PHE A 35 -11.61 -7.73 6.79
CA PHE A 35 -10.33 -7.32 7.37
C PHE A 35 -9.76 -6.07 6.68
N ALA A 36 -9.69 -6.07 5.35
CA ALA A 36 -9.18 -4.93 4.57
C ALA A 36 -10.00 -3.65 4.81
N LEU A 37 -11.33 -3.75 4.88
CA LEU A 37 -12.20 -2.62 5.20
C LEU A 37 -11.91 -2.07 6.60
N ARG A 38 -11.80 -2.93 7.62
CA ARG A 38 -11.49 -2.53 8.99
C ARG A 38 -10.13 -1.83 9.08
N GLU A 39 -9.12 -2.36 8.37
CA GLU A 39 -7.78 -1.78 8.33
C GLU A 39 -7.78 -0.38 7.68
N GLN A 40 -8.49 -0.22 6.55
CA GLN A 40 -8.62 1.07 5.87
C GLN A 40 -9.35 2.10 6.74
N ILE A 41 -10.48 1.73 7.34
CA ILE A 41 -11.23 2.57 8.27
C ILE A 41 -10.35 3.00 9.44
N HIS A 42 -9.64 2.05 10.06
CA HIS A 42 -8.73 2.34 11.18
C HIS A 42 -7.60 3.29 10.76
N THR A 43 -6.97 3.06 9.61
CA THR A 43 -5.90 3.90 9.08
C THR A 43 -6.38 5.32 8.83
N LEU A 44 -7.58 5.50 8.27
CA LEU A 44 -8.15 6.81 8.01
C LEU A 44 -8.49 7.55 9.30
N ARG A 45 -9.13 6.88 10.28
CA ARG A 45 -9.40 7.45 11.61
C ARG A 45 -8.12 7.82 12.36
N HIS A 46 -7.10 6.98 12.26
CA HIS A 46 -5.80 7.26 12.88
C HIS A 46 -5.13 8.47 12.23
N LYS A 47 -5.19 8.59 10.89
CA LYS A 47 -4.67 9.77 10.18
C LYS A 47 -5.43 11.04 10.56
N GLU A 48 -6.76 10.96 10.72
CA GLU A 48 -7.59 12.07 11.20
C GLU A 48 -7.17 12.50 12.61
N LEU A 49 -6.99 11.54 13.52
CA LEU A 49 -6.58 11.80 14.91
C LEU A 49 -5.16 12.39 15.02
N LEU A 50 -4.19 11.85 14.28
CA LEU A 50 -2.80 12.33 14.30
C LEU A 50 -2.59 13.62 13.51
N GLY A 51 -3.48 13.91 12.55
CA GLY A 51 -3.40 15.09 11.71
C GLY A 51 -3.73 16.40 12.43
N GLY A 52 -4.21 16.37 13.68
CA GLY A 52 -4.50 17.56 14.49
C GLY A 52 -5.54 18.50 13.90
N LEU A 53 -6.16 18.14 12.79
CA LEU A 53 -7.24 18.87 12.15
C LEU A 53 -8.54 18.36 12.75
N THR A 54 -8.96 19.02 13.83
CA THR A 54 -10.38 19.18 14.10
C THR A 54 -11.08 19.51 12.79
N LEU A 55 -12.12 18.74 12.45
CA LEU A 55 -12.95 18.89 11.24
C LEU A 55 -13.43 20.34 11.00
N GLU A 56 -13.47 21.14 12.07
CA GLU A 56 -13.86 22.55 12.11
C GLU A 56 -12.81 23.56 11.58
N ALA A 57 -11.55 23.15 11.36
CA ALA A 57 -10.45 24.06 10.98
C ALA A 57 -9.97 23.89 9.52
N ARG A 58 -10.79 23.29 8.66
CA ARG A 58 -10.44 22.97 7.27
C ARG A 58 -10.47 24.17 6.31
N ASP A 59 -11.03 25.31 6.73
CA ASP A 59 -11.34 26.40 5.80
C ASP A 59 -10.22 27.41 5.47
N GLU A 60 -9.08 27.45 6.18
CA GLU A 60 -8.17 28.61 6.01
C GLU A 60 -6.72 28.33 5.61
N ARG A 61 -6.26 27.07 5.64
CA ARG A 61 -4.87 26.77 5.25
C ARG A 61 -4.82 25.64 4.24
N GLY A 62 -4.75 26.03 2.97
CA GLY A 62 -4.59 25.18 1.78
C GLY A 62 -3.30 24.36 1.76
N VAL A 63 -3.11 23.51 2.77
CA VAL A 63 -2.09 22.47 2.78
C VAL A 63 -2.66 21.30 1.98
N SER A 64 -2.04 21.05 0.84
CA SER A 64 -2.33 20.01 -0.16
C SER A 64 -2.07 18.59 0.36
N GLY A 65 -2.60 18.25 1.54
CA GLY A 65 -2.85 16.86 1.85
C GLY A 65 -4.00 16.41 0.95
N GLN A 66 -3.69 15.66 -0.11
CA GLN A 66 -4.68 14.96 -0.94
C GLN A 66 -5.49 14.01 -0.04
N SER A 67 -6.45 14.56 0.67
CA SER A 67 -7.47 13.81 1.37
C SER A 67 -8.32 13.19 0.27
N SER A 68 -8.17 11.89 0.07
CA SER A 68 -9.03 11.05 -0.77
C SER A 68 -10.44 10.94 -0.17
N ALA A 69 -10.97 12.03 0.36
CA ALA A 69 -12.36 12.17 0.71
C ALA A 69 -13.09 12.54 -0.58
N VAL A 70 -14.01 11.68 -1.01
CA VAL A 70 -14.98 12.02 -2.05
C VAL A 70 -15.68 13.31 -1.61
N GLY A 71 -15.64 14.35 -2.45
CA GLY A 71 -15.94 15.74 -2.11
C GLY A 71 -17.17 15.92 -1.22
N ALA A 72 -17.03 16.83 -0.25
CA ALA A 72 -18.03 17.16 0.76
C ALA A 72 -19.16 18.09 0.26
N ASP A 73 -19.26 18.34 -1.04
CA ASP A 73 -20.39 19.09 -1.62
C ASP A 73 -21.63 18.18 -1.67
N GLU A 74 -22.24 17.96 -0.50
CA GLU A 74 -23.45 17.17 -0.34
C GLU A 74 -24.65 17.78 -1.11
N GLU A 75 -24.64 19.10 -1.35
CA GLU A 75 -25.70 19.80 -2.07
C GLU A 75 -25.69 19.55 -3.60
N ASN A 76 -24.57 19.11 -4.16
CA ASN A 76 -24.40 18.82 -5.59
C ASN A 76 -23.97 17.38 -5.88
N ARG A 77 -24.14 16.44 -4.93
CA ARG A 77 -23.87 15.03 -5.21
C ARG A 77 -24.81 14.52 -6.28
N ASN A 78 -24.27 14.32 -7.48
CA ASN A 78 -24.92 13.54 -8.53
C ASN A 78 -25.22 12.15 -7.96
N VAL A 79 -26.49 11.91 -7.61
CA VAL A 79 -26.99 10.62 -7.16
C VAL A 79 -26.75 9.53 -8.22
N VAL A 80 -26.73 9.95 -9.48
CA VAL A 80 -26.44 9.10 -10.63
C VAL A 80 -24.96 9.26 -10.98
N ARG A 81 -24.18 8.19 -10.80
CA ARG A 81 -22.82 8.12 -11.31
C ARG A 81 -22.83 8.10 -12.84
N SER A 82 -21.82 8.70 -13.45
CA SER A 82 -21.61 8.55 -14.90
C SER A 82 -21.35 7.08 -15.26
N LEU A 83 -21.50 6.73 -16.54
CA LEU A 83 -21.24 5.37 -17.01
C LEU A 83 -19.78 4.96 -16.77
N GLU A 84 -18.84 5.87 -17.05
CA GLU A 84 -17.41 5.64 -16.87
C GLU A 84 -17.05 5.40 -15.40
N GLU A 85 -17.59 6.21 -14.49
CA GLU A 85 -17.42 6.00 -13.05
C GLU A 85 -18.06 4.69 -12.60
N SER A 86 -19.24 4.35 -13.11
CA SER A 86 -19.92 3.10 -12.73
C SER A 86 -19.11 1.86 -13.09
N VAL A 87 -18.43 1.88 -14.24
CA VAL A 87 -17.51 0.80 -14.64
C VAL A 87 -16.28 0.77 -13.72
N ALA A 88 -15.70 1.94 -13.40
CA ALA A 88 -14.52 2.02 -12.54
C ALA A 88 -14.79 1.61 -11.08
N TRP A 89 -16.00 1.84 -10.57
CA TRP A 89 -16.40 1.51 -9.19
C TRP A 89 -16.93 0.08 -9.02
N GLY A 90 -17.15 -0.64 -10.13
CA GLY A 90 -17.65 -2.01 -10.10
C GLY A 90 -16.61 -3.01 -9.55
N PRO A 91 -17.04 -4.09 -8.88
CA PRO A 91 -16.12 -5.15 -8.47
C PRO A 91 -15.64 -5.95 -9.69
N HIS A 92 -14.35 -6.27 -9.71
CA HIS A 92 -13.75 -7.16 -10.72
C HIS A 92 -13.17 -8.40 -10.06
N VAL A 93 -13.43 -9.57 -10.65
CA VAL A 93 -12.83 -10.85 -10.24
C VAL A 93 -12.01 -11.37 -11.42
N LEU A 94 -10.71 -11.47 -11.21
CA LEU A 94 -9.76 -11.93 -12.22
C LEU A 94 -9.16 -13.27 -11.78
N LEU A 95 -9.02 -14.20 -12.72
CA LEU A 95 -8.28 -15.44 -12.51
C LEU A 95 -6.82 -15.19 -12.90
N LEU A 96 -5.93 -15.30 -11.93
CA LEU A 96 -4.50 -15.08 -12.13
C LEU A 96 -3.79 -16.40 -12.37
N THR A 97 -2.83 -16.39 -13.30
CA THR A 97 -1.92 -17.53 -13.50
C THR A 97 -0.83 -17.51 -12.41
N PRO A 98 -0.12 -18.63 -12.15
CA PRO A 98 0.99 -18.63 -11.19
C PRO A 98 2.09 -17.63 -11.56
N GLU A 99 2.32 -17.39 -12.86
CA GLU A 99 3.28 -16.37 -13.34
C GLU A 99 2.83 -14.95 -13.00
N ASP A 100 1.53 -14.66 -13.06
CA ASP A 100 0.97 -13.38 -12.66
C ASP A 100 1.12 -13.14 -11.17
N VAL A 101 0.86 -14.16 -10.36
CA VAL A 101 1.06 -14.10 -8.89
C VAL A 101 2.52 -13.82 -8.57
N GLU A 102 3.46 -14.56 -9.15
CA GLU A 102 4.89 -14.35 -8.91
C GLU A 102 5.34 -12.95 -9.37
N ARG A 103 4.78 -12.45 -10.48
CA ARG A 103 5.03 -11.09 -10.96
C ARG A 103 4.55 -10.03 -9.97
N ILE A 104 3.36 -10.20 -9.38
CA ILE A 104 2.82 -9.30 -8.34
C ILE A 104 3.72 -9.34 -7.11
N GLU A 105 4.05 -10.52 -6.58
CA GLU A 105 4.88 -10.68 -5.38
C GLU A 105 6.28 -10.05 -5.55
N ARG A 106 6.94 -10.26 -6.71
CA ARG A 106 8.23 -9.62 -7.00
C ARG A 106 8.11 -8.10 -7.05
N ASN A 107 7.01 -7.58 -7.60
CA ASN A 107 6.77 -6.14 -7.67
C ASN A 107 6.52 -5.55 -6.27
N GLU A 108 5.70 -6.20 -5.43
CA GLU A 108 5.47 -5.81 -4.05
C GLU A 108 6.77 -5.82 -3.24
N MET A 109 7.60 -6.87 -3.39
CA MET A 109 8.92 -6.93 -2.75
C MET A 109 9.82 -5.77 -3.18
N ARG A 110 9.80 -5.41 -4.47
CA ARG A 110 10.55 -4.26 -4.99
C ARG A 110 10.01 -2.95 -4.40
N GLN A 111 8.70 -2.76 -4.37
CA GLN A 111 8.07 -1.56 -3.79
C GLN A 111 8.37 -1.44 -2.30
N ALA A 112 8.31 -2.53 -1.54
CA ALA A 112 8.67 -2.55 -0.13
C ALA A 112 10.14 -2.15 0.10
N ARG A 113 11.07 -2.62 -0.76
CA ARG A 113 12.47 -2.19 -0.72
C ARG A 113 12.64 -0.70 -1.02
N LEU A 114 11.95 -0.19 -2.04
CA LEU A 114 11.97 1.23 -2.39
C LEU A 114 11.39 2.10 -1.28
N ALA A 115 10.25 1.70 -0.71
CA ALA A 115 9.61 2.39 0.41
C ALA A 115 10.53 2.48 1.63
N ARG A 116 11.27 1.40 1.95
CA ARG A 116 12.30 1.41 3.01
C ARG A 116 13.46 2.35 2.67
N ARG A 117 13.96 2.32 1.44
CA ARG A 117 15.07 3.18 1.00
C ARG A 117 14.70 4.67 1.01
N ASN A 118 13.46 4.98 0.67
CA ASN A 118 12.97 6.35 0.59
C ASN A 118 12.34 6.83 1.91
N ARG A 119 12.29 5.98 2.94
CA ARG A 119 11.81 6.34 4.28
C ARG A 119 12.74 7.41 4.85
N GLY A 120 12.24 8.64 4.97
CA GLY A 120 13.01 9.81 5.44
C GLY A 120 13.60 10.71 4.34
N ARG A 121 13.36 10.45 3.05
CA ARG A 121 13.80 11.31 1.93
C ARG A 121 12.68 12.13 1.28
N SER A 122 11.46 12.13 1.81
CA SER A 122 10.28 12.74 1.15
C SER A 122 10.18 14.26 1.24
N SER A 123 11.22 15.00 1.67
CA SER A 123 11.13 16.45 1.86
C SER A 123 12.12 17.28 1.05
N VAL A 124 12.93 16.71 0.15
CA VAL A 124 14.06 17.46 -0.46
C VAL A 124 13.94 17.69 -1.97
N LEU A 125 13.09 16.96 -2.71
CA LEU A 125 13.08 17.07 -4.18
C LEU A 125 11.84 17.73 -4.80
N ASP A 126 10.79 18.03 -4.03
CA ASP A 126 9.66 18.86 -4.53
C ASP A 126 9.97 20.37 -4.51
N SER A 127 11.18 20.75 -4.08
CA SER A 127 11.69 22.12 -4.12
C SER A 127 12.79 22.30 -5.18
N ILE A 128 12.72 21.57 -6.30
CA ILE A 128 13.48 21.98 -7.49
C ILE A 128 12.59 22.99 -8.23
N PRO A 129 12.89 24.30 -8.18
CA PRO A 129 12.19 25.26 -9.00
C PRO A 129 12.31 24.84 -10.47
N SER A 130 11.18 24.83 -11.15
CA SER A 130 11.11 24.62 -12.59
C SER A 130 12.10 25.57 -13.28
N PRO A 131 12.90 25.11 -14.27
CA PRO A 131 13.86 25.98 -14.97
C PRO A 131 13.19 27.10 -15.80
N ALA A 132 11.86 27.18 -15.81
CA ALA A 132 11.12 28.31 -16.39
C ALA A 132 11.37 29.64 -15.65
N ASP A 133 11.67 29.62 -14.35
CA ASP A 133 11.91 30.85 -13.57
C ASP A 133 13.39 31.31 -13.58
N ALA A 134 14.30 30.51 -14.15
CA ALA A 134 15.71 30.85 -14.30
C ALA A 134 16.02 31.64 -15.59
N ALA A 135 15.02 31.93 -16.43
CA ALA A 135 15.20 32.51 -17.76
C ALA A 135 15.32 34.05 -17.81
N HIS A 136 15.39 34.75 -16.67
CA HIS A 136 15.51 36.23 -16.64
C HIS A 136 16.83 36.79 -16.09
N ALA A 137 17.84 35.96 -15.83
CA ALA A 137 19.16 36.45 -15.43
C ALA A 137 20.23 36.16 -16.48
N ALA A 138 20.55 37.21 -17.24
CA ALA A 138 21.82 37.54 -17.86
C ALA A 138 22.35 36.66 -19.02
N ALA A 139 22.59 37.36 -20.13
CA ALA A 139 23.23 36.91 -21.34
C ALA A 139 24.67 36.39 -21.13
N PRO A 140 25.17 35.53 -22.03
CA PRO A 140 26.45 34.83 -21.91
C PRO A 140 27.65 35.67 -22.37
N ASP A 141 28.75 35.59 -21.63
CA ASP A 141 30.06 36.13 -22.02
C ASP A 141 30.83 35.07 -22.84
N PRO A 142 31.22 35.35 -24.10
CA PRO A 142 31.94 34.39 -24.93
C PRO A 142 33.45 34.53 -24.75
N GLY A 143 34.05 33.72 -23.88
CA GLY A 143 35.49 33.55 -23.93
C GLY A 143 36.13 33.00 -22.67
N THR A 144 36.13 31.67 -22.51
CA THR A 144 37.25 30.99 -21.84
C THR A 144 37.37 29.57 -22.40
N VAL A 145 38.45 29.40 -23.16
CA VAL A 145 38.99 28.12 -23.61
C VAL A 145 39.78 27.52 -22.44
N ALA A 146 39.85 26.18 -22.41
CA ALA A 146 40.61 25.31 -21.50
C ALA A 146 39.76 24.72 -20.34
N GLY A 147 39.81 23.43 -20.06
CA GLY A 147 40.70 22.41 -20.58
C GLY A 147 40.27 21.02 -20.14
N SER A 148 40.73 20.07 -20.95
CA SER A 148 40.80 18.65 -20.69
C SER A 148 41.23 18.33 -19.25
N SER A 149 40.51 17.43 -18.58
CA SER A 149 41.10 16.44 -17.70
C SER A 149 40.17 15.25 -17.49
N ARG A 150 40.48 14.21 -18.25
CA ARG A 150 40.15 12.82 -17.95
C ARG A 150 40.70 12.46 -16.58
N LEU A 151 39.93 11.76 -15.74
CA LEU A 151 40.49 10.69 -14.90
C LEU A 151 39.45 9.57 -14.75
N SER A 152 39.69 8.55 -15.56
CA SER A 152 39.37 7.16 -15.34
C SER A 152 39.75 6.69 -13.93
N GLY A 153 38.80 6.07 -13.23
CA GLY A 153 39.00 5.36 -11.97
C GLY A 153 38.45 3.94 -12.05
N LEU A 154 39.13 3.08 -12.82
CA LEU A 154 39.03 1.63 -12.69
C LEU A 154 39.61 1.19 -11.33
N LYS A 155 38.86 0.39 -10.58
CA LYS A 155 39.40 -0.63 -9.65
C LYS A 155 38.61 -1.92 -9.93
N GLN A 156 39.07 -2.75 -10.87
CA GLN A 156 39.97 -3.88 -10.65
C GLN A 156 39.62 -4.74 -9.42
N THR A 157 38.91 -5.82 -9.77
CA THR A 157 39.03 -7.21 -9.31
C THR A 157 40.22 -7.55 -8.41
N ALA A 158 39.94 -8.28 -7.33
CA ALA A 158 40.82 -9.34 -6.85
C ALA A 158 39.98 -10.62 -6.61
N PRO A 159 40.33 -11.75 -7.26
CA PRO A 159 39.84 -13.07 -6.88
C PRO A 159 40.70 -13.55 -5.72
N ASN A 160 40.09 -14.05 -4.64
CA ASN A 160 40.85 -14.86 -3.70
C ASN A 160 40.07 -16.11 -3.32
N SER A 161 40.79 -17.20 -3.52
CA SER A 161 40.44 -18.60 -3.46
C SER A 161 39.95 -19.05 -2.08
N ALA A 162 39.00 -20.00 -2.11
CA ALA A 162 38.69 -20.93 -1.03
C ALA A 162 39.96 -21.71 -0.58
N PRO A 163 39.92 -22.34 0.61
CA PRO A 163 39.47 -23.74 0.59
C PRO A 163 38.63 -24.20 1.81
N SER A 164 37.69 -25.09 1.50
CA SER A 164 37.29 -26.34 2.17
C SER A 164 37.18 -26.49 3.69
N SER A 165 36.22 -27.36 4.06
CA SER A 165 35.95 -28.02 5.34
C SER A 165 35.05 -27.23 6.30
N SER A 166 34.03 -27.78 6.97
CA SER A 166 33.74 -29.16 7.33
C SER A 166 32.23 -29.37 7.54
N ALA A 167 31.83 -30.62 7.35
CA ALA A 167 30.57 -31.23 7.72
C ALA A 167 30.11 -30.93 9.16
N ALA A 168 28.79 -30.77 9.32
CA ALA A 168 27.96 -31.29 10.42
C ALA A 168 26.48 -31.02 10.04
N LEU A 169 25.71 -31.97 9.52
CA LEU A 169 24.96 -32.98 10.28
C LEU A 169 24.30 -32.43 11.55
N ALA A 170 23.06 -31.94 11.41
CA ALA A 170 22.09 -31.90 12.49
C ALA A 170 20.69 -32.17 11.92
N SER A 171 20.44 -33.44 11.65
CA SER A 171 19.11 -34.03 11.62
C SER A 171 18.47 -33.90 12.99
N HIS A 172 17.47 -33.04 13.13
CA HIS A 172 16.52 -33.09 14.24
C HIS A 172 15.13 -33.40 13.71
N THR A 173 14.88 -34.69 13.65
CA THR A 173 13.57 -35.31 13.83
C THR A 173 13.07 -35.02 15.25
N ASN A 174 11.91 -34.40 15.39
CA ASN A 174 11.04 -34.55 16.55
C ASN A 174 9.61 -34.56 16.02
N SER A 175 8.99 -35.74 16.03
CA SER A 175 8.07 -36.21 17.09
C SER A 175 6.66 -35.74 16.75
N SER A 176 5.88 -36.58 16.08
CA SER A 176 5.00 -37.59 16.69
C SER A 176 3.99 -37.02 17.68
N ALA A 177 2.72 -37.24 17.31
CA ALA A 177 1.57 -37.54 18.16
C ALA A 177 1.00 -36.39 19.02
N GLU A 178 -0.20 -35.91 18.68
CA GLU A 178 -1.46 -36.37 19.31
C GLU A 178 -2.67 -35.57 18.80
N THR A 179 -3.64 -36.29 18.27
CA THR A 179 -5.07 -35.93 18.17
C THR A 179 -5.84 -37.16 18.70
N PRO A 180 -7.12 -37.10 19.09
CA PRO A 180 -7.97 -35.97 19.50
C PRO A 180 -8.80 -36.27 20.79
N ALA A 181 -9.14 -35.27 21.60
CA ALA A 181 -10.13 -35.44 22.69
C ALA A 181 -11.49 -34.79 22.36
N ARG A 182 -12.34 -35.59 21.71
CA ARG A 182 -13.76 -35.36 21.43
C ARG A 182 -14.59 -35.37 22.72
N LYS A 183 -14.88 -34.20 23.31
CA LYS A 183 -15.76 -34.11 24.49
C LYS A 183 -17.24 -33.99 24.05
N LYS A 184 -17.94 -35.13 24.02
CA LYS A 184 -19.41 -35.20 23.96
C LYS A 184 -19.98 -34.59 25.26
N ARG A 185 -20.71 -33.46 25.19
CA ARG A 185 -21.66 -33.09 26.25
C ARG A 185 -23.07 -33.49 25.83
N ARG A 186 -23.62 -34.43 26.58
CA ARG A 186 -24.98 -34.95 26.49
C ARG A 186 -25.98 -33.88 26.92
N ARG A 187 -27.11 -33.89 26.20
CA ARG A 187 -28.46 -33.51 26.63
C ARG A 187 -28.70 -33.67 28.13
N ARG A 188 -29.44 -32.73 28.71
CA ARG A 188 -30.46 -33.05 29.70
C ARG A 188 -31.73 -32.29 29.31
N MET A 189 -32.76 -33.06 28.95
CA MET A 189 -34.15 -32.62 28.96
C MET A 189 -34.57 -32.45 30.42
N LEU A 190 -35.30 -31.39 30.70
CA LEU A 190 -36.46 -31.33 31.58
C LEU A 190 -37.36 -30.22 31.02
#